data_AF-A0A099NUB1-F1
#
_entry.id   AF-A0A099NUB1-F1
#
_cell.length_a   1.000
_cell.length_b   1.000
_cell.length_c   1.000
_cell.angle_alpha   90.00
_cell.angle_beta   90.00
_cell.angle_gamma   90.00
#
_symmetry.space_group_name_H-M   'P 1'
#
loop_
_entity.id
_entity.type
_entity.pdbx_description
1 polymer ?
#
loop_
_entity_poly.entity_id
_entity_poly.type
_entity_poly.pdbx_seq_one_letter_code
_entity_poly.pdbx_strand_id
1 'polypeptide(L)'
;MSTTVTADRSVTKNLFAKDTLGNDFKAPDYSIKDVLSAIPKKCYKRSVPTSFFYVFRDIACILTFGFIATNTIPLIGNQYLRGVAWLAYGILQSLPYTGIWVMAHECGHQAFSDYGWLNDTVGWVLHSYLLVPYFSWKYSHGKHHKATGHLTRDMVFVPPTVEQFKERRN
;
A
#
# COMPACT_ATOMS: atom_id res chain seq x y z
N MET A 1 -15.81 23.95 27.39
CA MET A 1 -15.28 24.96 26.45
C MET A 1 -14.35 24.25 25.48
N SER A 2 -14.75 24.13 24.21
CA SER A 2 -13.95 23.47 23.16
C SER A 2 -12.96 24.48 22.61
N THR A 3 -11.69 24.38 22.99
CA THR A 3 -10.60 25.15 22.41
C THR A 3 -10.34 24.61 21.00
N THR A 4 -10.99 25.21 20.00
CA THR A 4 -10.65 25.01 18.60
C THR A 4 -9.28 25.64 18.37
N VAL A 5 -8.22 24.84 18.51
CA VAL A 5 -6.88 25.24 18.07
C VAL A 5 -6.91 25.26 16.54
N THR A 6 -7.24 26.42 15.96
CA THR A 6 -6.94 26.72 14.56
C THR A 6 -5.43 26.88 14.47
N ALA A 7 -4.70 25.77 14.42
CA ALA A 7 -3.29 25.78 14.05
C ALA A 7 -3.22 26.43 12.66
N ASP A 8 -2.66 27.62 12.61
CA ASP A 8 -2.32 28.28 11.35
C ASP A 8 -1.40 27.33 10.58
N ARG A 9 -1.92 26.75 9.49
CA ARG A 9 -1.17 25.84 8.63
C ARG A 9 -0.31 26.63 7.65
N SER A 10 0.32 27.69 8.12
CA SER A 10 1.26 28.46 7.31
C SER A 10 2.55 27.64 7.15
N VAL A 11 3.09 27.65 5.93
CA VAL A 11 4.36 26.97 5.64
C VAL A 11 5.46 27.71 6.40
N THR A 12 6.17 27.02 7.29
CA THR A 12 7.36 27.57 7.93
C THR A 12 8.46 27.67 6.89
N LYS A 13 8.80 28.90 6.51
CA LYS A 13 9.84 29.17 5.50
C LYS A 13 11.23 29.00 6.09
N ASN A 14 12.21 28.70 5.23
CA ASN A 14 13.63 28.62 5.58
C ASN A 14 13.94 27.58 6.66
N LEU A 15 13.22 26.45 6.64
CA LEU A 15 13.58 25.28 7.41
C LEU A 15 14.79 24.60 6.77
N PHE A 16 15.80 24.30 7.57
CA PHE A 16 16.99 23.55 7.15
C PHE A 16 17.14 22.31 8.03
N ALA A 17 17.53 21.20 7.40
CA ALA A 17 17.96 19.97 8.06
C ALA A 17 19.33 19.56 7.51
N LYS A 18 20.00 18.62 8.18
CA LYS A 18 21.15 17.92 7.61
C LYS A 18 20.68 16.63 6.96
N ASP A 19 21.09 16.39 5.73
CA ASP A 19 20.81 15.11 5.07
C ASP A 19 21.72 13.99 5.63
N THR A 20 21.54 12.77 5.12
CA THR A 20 22.33 11.60 5.54
C THR A 20 23.81 11.68 5.15
N LEU A 21 24.20 12.64 4.31
CA LEU A 21 25.57 12.90 3.87
C LEU A 21 26.19 14.12 4.57
N GLY A 22 25.43 14.80 5.44
CA GLY A 22 25.87 16.00 6.17
C GLY A 22 25.69 17.31 5.42
N ASN A 23 25.06 17.30 4.24
CA ASN A 23 24.76 18.51 3.48
C ASN A 23 23.54 19.25 4.07
N ASP A 24 23.45 20.55 3.79
CA ASP A 24 22.26 21.33 4.13
C ASP A 24 21.11 20.97 3.19
N PHE A 25 20.04 20.45 3.77
CA PHE A 25 18.76 20.22 3.13
C PHE A 25 17.81 21.37 3.47
N LYS A 26 17.58 22.27 2.51
CA LYS A 26 16.52 23.27 2.65
C LYS A 26 15.17 22.60 2.41
N ALA A 27 14.30 22.58 3.42
CA ALA A 27 12.96 22.05 3.28
C ALA A 27 12.15 22.90 2.27
N PRO A 28 11.27 22.28 1.48
CA PRO A 28 10.51 23.02 0.48
C PRO A 28 9.53 24.03 1.10
N ASP A 29 9.50 25.24 0.53
CA ASP A 29 8.62 26.34 0.97
C ASP A 29 7.21 26.25 0.34
N TYR A 30 6.63 25.04 0.20
CA TYR A 30 5.27 24.81 -0.30
C TYR A 30 4.43 23.96 0.65
N SER A 31 3.12 24.16 0.63
CA SER A 31 2.17 23.41 1.45
C SER A 31 1.73 22.11 0.75
N ILE A 32 1.15 21.18 1.52
CA ILE A 32 0.48 20.01 0.94
C ILE A 32 -0.64 20.42 -0.02
N LYS A 33 -1.31 21.55 0.23
CA LYS A 33 -2.34 22.08 -0.68
C LYS A 33 -1.75 22.45 -2.04
N ASP A 34 -0.57 23.07 -2.05
CA ASP A 34 0.12 23.44 -3.28
C ASP A 34 0.48 22.20 -4.09
N VAL A 35 1.03 21.17 -3.43
CA VAL A 35 1.32 19.87 -4.03
C VAL A 35 0.06 19.24 -4.62
N LEU A 36 -1.04 19.16 -3.86
CA LEU A 36 -2.30 18.58 -4.33
C LEU A 36 -2.91 19.38 -5.48
N SER A 37 -2.74 20.70 -5.48
CA SER A 37 -3.25 21.59 -6.53
C SER A 37 -2.50 21.46 -7.86
N ALA A 38 -1.24 21.00 -7.82
CA ALA A 38 -0.45 20.72 -9.02
C ALA A 38 -0.89 19.44 -9.74
N ILE A 39 -1.62 18.55 -9.06
CA ILE A 39 -2.10 17.28 -9.64
C ILE A 39 -3.28 17.59 -10.60
N PRO A 40 -3.23 17.12 -11.87
CA PRO A 40 -4.32 17.33 -12.82
C PRO A 40 -5.67 16.79 -12.31
N LYS A 41 -6.75 17.57 -12.48
CA LYS A 41 -8.10 17.20 -12.02
C LYS A 41 -8.57 15.82 -12.49
N LYS A 42 -8.15 15.40 -13.69
CA LYS A 42 -8.46 14.06 -14.24
C LYS A 42 -7.91 12.91 -13.39
N CYS A 43 -6.81 13.11 -12.67
CA CYS A 43 -6.20 12.10 -11.80
C CYS A 43 -7.03 11.82 -10.54
N TYR A 44 -7.97 12.71 -10.18
CA TYR A 44 -8.89 12.51 -9.07
C TYR A 44 -10.17 11.75 -9.44
N LYS A 45 -10.38 11.46 -10.74
CA LYS A 45 -11.56 10.74 -11.20
C LYS A 45 -11.34 9.24 -11.07
N ARG A 46 -12.13 8.60 -10.21
CA ARG A 46 -12.12 7.14 -10.01
C ARG A 46 -13.18 6.49 -10.89
N SER A 47 -12.87 5.33 -11.46
CA SER A 47 -13.78 4.59 -12.34
C SER A 47 -14.14 3.27 -11.72
N VAL A 48 -15.36 3.16 -11.17
CA VAL A 48 -15.87 1.93 -10.55
C VAL A 48 -15.80 0.73 -11.50
N PRO A 49 -16.21 0.82 -12.79
CA PRO A 49 -16.10 -0.30 -13.72
C PRO A 49 -14.65 -0.74 -13.93
N THR A 50 -13.72 0.21 -14.02
CA THR A 50 -12.30 -0.10 -14.19
C THR A 50 -11.72 -0.77 -12.94
N SER A 51 -12.06 -0.28 -11.75
CA SER A 51 -11.62 -0.89 -10.50
C SER A 51 -12.13 -2.33 -10.36
N PHE A 52 -13.41 -2.58 -10.65
CA PHE A 52 -13.95 -3.95 -10.64
C PHE A 52 -13.41 -4.84 -11.76
N PHE A 53 -13.12 -4.28 -12.93
CA PHE A 53 -12.46 -5.04 -14.01
C PHE A 53 -11.15 -5.67 -13.51
N TYR A 54 -10.32 -4.92 -12.79
CA TYR A 54 -9.07 -5.45 -12.23
C TYR A 54 -9.31 -6.54 -11.19
N VAL A 55 -10.31 -6.37 -10.31
CA VAL A 55 -10.69 -7.40 -9.33
C VAL A 55 -11.13 -8.69 -10.03
N PHE A 56 -12.06 -8.60 -10.99
CA PHE A 56 -12.57 -9.79 -11.68
C PHE A 56 -11.54 -10.43 -12.60
N ARG A 57 -10.68 -9.65 -13.24
CA ARG A 57 -9.53 -10.16 -13.99
C ARG A 57 -8.66 -11.04 -13.09
N ASP A 58 -8.30 -10.54 -11.91
CA ASP A 58 -7.40 -11.26 -11.01
C ASP A 58 -8.06 -12.51 -10.44
N ILE A 59 -9.36 -12.47 -10.12
CA ILE A 59 -10.14 -13.67 -9.75
C ILE A 59 -10.14 -14.69 -10.89
N ALA A 60 -10.39 -14.25 -12.14
CA ALA A 60 -10.39 -15.15 -13.29
C ALA A 60 -9.02 -15.79 -13.53
N CYS A 61 -7.93 -15.02 -13.38
CA CYS A 61 -6.57 -15.55 -13.43
C CYS A 61 -6.31 -16.55 -12.30
N ILE A 62 -6.72 -16.25 -11.06
CA ILE A 62 -6.55 -17.16 -9.91
C ILE A 62 -7.22 -18.51 -10.18
N LEU A 63 -8.48 -18.49 -10.63
CA LEU A 63 -9.25 -19.69 -10.91
C LEU A 63 -8.67 -20.46 -12.09
N THR A 64 -8.28 -19.77 -13.16
CA THR A 64 -7.72 -20.41 -14.36
C THR A 64 -6.37 -21.05 -14.08
N PHE A 65 -5.46 -20.33 -13.41
CA PHE A 65 -4.13 -20.85 -13.08
C PHE A 65 -4.24 -22.03 -12.12
N GLY A 66 -5.08 -21.92 -11.08
CA GLY A 66 -5.37 -23.01 -10.17
C GLY A 66 -5.91 -24.23 -10.89
N PHE A 67 -6.93 -24.07 -11.73
CA PHE A 67 -7.54 -25.16 -12.49
C PHE A 67 -6.53 -25.85 -13.41
N ILE A 68 -5.73 -25.09 -14.18
CA ILE A 68 -4.71 -25.67 -15.06
C ILE A 68 -3.68 -26.44 -14.21
N ALA A 69 -3.15 -25.82 -13.16
CA ALA A 69 -2.13 -26.43 -12.32
C ALA A 69 -2.60 -27.74 -11.68
N THR A 70 -3.79 -27.76 -11.07
CA THR A 70 -4.32 -28.95 -10.38
C THR A 70 -4.66 -30.10 -11.34
N ASN A 71 -5.00 -29.80 -12.60
CA ASN A 71 -5.34 -30.83 -13.58
C ASN A 71 -4.15 -31.30 -14.45
N THR A 72 -3.06 -30.52 -14.52
CA THR A 72 -1.93 -30.83 -15.41
C THR A 72 -0.66 -31.22 -14.66
N ILE A 73 -0.30 -30.54 -13.57
CA ILE A 73 0.95 -30.80 -12.84
C ILE A 73 1.00 -32.23 -12.28
N PRO A 74 -0.09 -32.79 -11.70
CA PRO A 74 -0.06 -34.18 -11.21
C PRO A 74 0.23 -35.22 -12.29
N LEU A 75 -0.04 -34.92 -13.57
CA LEU A 75 0.20 -35.83 -14.71
C LEU A 75 1.70 -35.95 -15.07
N ILE A 76 2.56 -35.06 -14.56
CA ILE A 76 4.00 -35.09 -14.83
C ILE A 76 4.63 -36.26 -14.09
N GLY A 77 5.02 -37.33 -14.80
CA GLY A 77 5.56 -38.56 -14.18
C GLY A 77 6.87 -38.38 -13.40
N ASN A 78 7.73 -37.44 -13.81
CA ASN A 78 8.99 -37.17 -13.13
C ASN A 78 8.77 -36.25 -11.90
N GLN A 79 9.09 -36.74 -10.71
CA GLN A 79 8.88 -36.03 -9.45
C GLN A 79 9.63 -34.69 -9.35
N TYR A 80 10.84 -34.58 -9.91
CA TYR A 80 11.62 -33.36 -9.88
C TYR A 80 11.03 -32.30 -10.80
N LEU A 81 10.65 -32.69 -12.02
CA LEU A 81 9.96 -31.79 -12.95
C LEU A 81 8.60 -31.35 -12.40
N ARG A 82 7.88 -32.25 -11.71
CA ARG A 82 6.63 -31.91 -11.02
C ARG A 82 6.86 -30.90 -9.90
N GLY A 83 7.93 -31.06 -9.11
CA GLY A 83 8.32 -30.11 -8.07
C GLY A 83 8.63 -28.72 -8.64
N VAL A 84 9.41 -28.66 -9.73
CA VAL A 84 9.70 -27.41 -10.45
C VAL A 84 8.40 -26.77 -10.98
N ALA A 85 7.49 -27.56 -11.54
CA ALA A 85 6.21 -27.08 -12.04
C ALA A 85 5.33 -26.49 -10.91
N TRP A 86 5.30 -27.11 -9.73
CA TRP A 86 4.60 -26.55 -8.56
C TRP A 86 5.21 -25.24 -8.06
N LEU A 87 6.54 -25.12 -8.05
CA LEU A 87 7.23 -23.87 -7.70
C LEU A 87 6.91 -22.76 -8.72
N ALA A 88 6.99 -23.07 -10.02
CA ALA A 88 6.64 -22.14 -11.07
C ALA A 88 5.17 -21.69 -10.97
N TYR A 89 4.26 -22.63 -10.70
CA TYR A 89 2.86 -22.32 -10.42
C TYR A 89 2.72 -21.38 -9.22
N GLY A 90 3.38 -21.65 -8.09
CA GLY A 90 3.31 -20.80 -6.91
C GLY A 90 3.71 -19.36 -7.20
N ILE A 91 4.78 -19.15 -7.98
CA ILE A 91 5.21 -17.82 -8.43
C ILE A 91 4.13 -17.18 -9.31
N LEU A 92 3.65 -17.87 -10.34
CA LEU A 92 2.63 -17.32 -11.26
C LEU A 92 1.29 -17.01 -10.55
N GLN A 93 0.88 -17.90 -9.65
CA GLN A 93 -0.34 -17.76 -8.85
C GLN A 93 -0.24 -16.58 -7.87
N SER A 94 0.95 -16.28 -7.36
CA SER A 94 1.16 -15.16 -6.43
C SER A 94 0.88 -13.79 -7.07
N LEU A 95 1.02 -13.65 -8.40
CA LEU A 95 0.84 -12.39 -9.12
C LEU A 95 -0.60 -11.86 -9.02
N PRO A 96 -1.65 -12.60 -9.44
CA PRO A 96 -3.02 -12.11 -9.29
C PRO A 96 -3.48 -12.03 -7.82
N TYR A 97 -2.97 -12.87 -6.91
CA TYR A 97 -3.23 -12.70 -5.48
C TYR A 97 -2.67 -11.38 -4.94
N THR A 98 -1.48 -10.98 -5.38
CA THR A 98 -0.91 -9.66 -5.08
C THR A 98 -1.81 -8.56 -5.66
N GLY A 99 -2.35 -8.76 -6.86
CA GLY A 99 -3.36 -7.87 -7.46
C GLY A 99 -4.60 -7.69 -6.57
N ILE A 100 -5.19 -8.77 -6.06
CA ILE A 100 -6.31 -8.72 -5.09
C ILE A 100 -5.92 -7.96 -3.83
N TRP A 101 -4.74 -8.22 -3.28
CA TRP A 101 -4.24 -7.51 -2.10
C TRP A 101 -4.10 -6.00 -2.36
N VAL A 102 -3.57 -5.62 -3.53
CA VAL A 102 -3.41 -4.22 -3.96
C VAL A 102 -4.78 -3.54 -4.13
N MET A 103 -5.75 -4.19 -4.78
CA MET A 103 -7.08 -3.59 -4.96
C MET A 103 -7.78 -3.33 -3.61
N ALA A 104 -7.62 -4.22 -2.65
CA ALA A 104 -8.12 -4.02 -1.29
C ALA A 104 -7.32 -2.97 -0.50
N HIS A 105 -6.01 -2.87 -0.72
CA HIS A 105 -5.17 -1.78 -0.22
C HIS A 105 -5.67 -0.40 -0.73
N GLU A 106 -5.98 -0.29 -2.03
CA GLU A 106 -6.55 0.93 -2.63
C GLU A 106 -7.94 1.27 -2.08
N CYS A 107 -8.74 0.27 -1.71
CA CYS A 107 -9.97 0.49 -0.96
C CYS A 107 -9.67 1.16 0.39
N GLY A 108 -8.64 0.71 1.11
CA GLY A 108 -8.18 1.32 2.35
C GLY A 108 -7.81 2.81 2.20
N HIS A 109 -7.21 3.17 1.07
CA HIS A 109 -6.89 4.56 0.69
C HIS A 109 -8.07 5.39 0.19
N GLN A 110 -9.25 4.77 0.05
CA GLN A 110 -10.41 5.39 -0.60
C GLN A 110 -10.12 5.81 -2.05
N ALA A 111 -9.25 5.06 -2.73
CA ALA A 111 -8.86 5.27 -4.12
C ALA A 111 -9.66 4.40 -5.11
N PHE A 112 -10.30 3.34 -4.63
CA PHE A 112 -11.04 2.40 -5.48
C PHE A 112 -12.28 3.03 -6.16
N SER A 113 -13.03 3.85 -5.43
CA SER A 113 -14.20 4.59 -5.92
C SER A 113 -14.41 5.89 -5.12
N ASP A 114 -15.28 6.77 -5.62
CA ASP A 114 -15.69 7.98 -4.90
C ASP A 114 -16.67 7.70 -3.73
N TYR A 115 -17.10 6.44 -3.57
CA TYR A 115 -18.06 6.02 -2.54
C TYR A 115 -17.34 5.28 -1.41
N GLY A 116 -17.22 5.93 -0.25
CA GLY A 116 -16.46 5.34 0.86
C GLY A 116 -17.04 4.02 1.39
N TRP A 117 -18.37 3.89 1.41
CA TRP A 117 -19.02 2.63 1.81
C TRP A 117 -18.71 1.48 0.86
N LEU A 118 -18.60 1.76 -0.45
CA LEU A 118 -18.28 0.75 -1.46
C LEU A 118 -16.83 0.29 -1.30
N ASN A 119 -15.92 1.24 -1.10
CA ASN A 119 -14.51 0.96 -0.83
C ASN A 119 -14.39 0.07 0.41
N ASP A 120 -15.04 0.44 1.52
CA ASP A 120 -14.93 -0.31 2.77
C ASP A 120 -15.53 -1.71 2.67
N THR A 121 -16.64 -1.86 1.93
CA THR A 121 -17.26 -3.17 1.69
C THR A 121 -16.37 -4.07 0.85
N VAL A 122 -15.89 -3.59 -0.30
CA VAL A 122 -15.03 -4.37 -1.22
C VAL A 122 -13.71 -4.70 -0.54
N GLY A 123 -13.07 -3.72 0.07
CA GLY A 123 -11.82 -3.91 0.81
C GLY A 123 -11.96 -4.93 1.93
N TRP A 124 -13.04 -4.86 2.71
CA TRP A 124 -13.32 -5.84 3.77
C TRP A 124 -13.48 -7.26 3.22
N VAL A 125 -14.24 -7.46 2.15
CA VAL A 125 -14.41 -8.79 1.54
C VAL A 125 -13.08 -9.34 1.02
N LEU A 126 -12.35 -8.55 0.23
CA LEU A 126 -11.12 -9.01 -0.43
C LEU A 126 -9.98 -9.27 0.58
N HIS A 127 -9.76 -8.37 1.54
CA HIS A 127 -8.75 -8.59 2.58
C HIS A 127 -9.13 -9.73 3.53
N SER A 128 -10.42 -9.90 3.87
CA SER A 128 -10.85 -11.04 4.71
C SER A 128 -10.58 -12.38 4.02
N TYR A 129 -10.79 -12.46 2.69
CA TYR A 129 -10.42 -13.64 1.90
C TYR A 129 -8.91 -13.93 1.97
N LEU A 130 -8.07 -12.89 2.03
CA LEU A 130 -6.62 -13.00 2.19
C LEU A 130 -6.16 -13.09 3.66
N LEU A 131 -7.08 -13.27 4.61
CA LEU A 131 -6.80 -13.30 6.05
C LEU A 131 -6.16 -12.02 6.60
N VAL A 132 -6.41 -10.89 5.96
CA VAL A 132 -5.99 -9.55 6.41
C VAL A 132 -7.17 -8.85 7.10
N PRO A 133 -7.04 -8.39 8.35
CA PRO A 133 -8.11 -7.68 9.05
C PRO A 133 -8.27 -6.26 8.52
N TYR A 134 -9.11 -6.09 7.49
CA TYR A 134 -9.22 -4.86 6.68
C TYR A 134 -9.29 -3.56 7.49
N PHE A 135 -10.20 -3.44 8.46
CA PHE A 135 -10.38 -2.17 9.19
C PHE A 135 -9.16 -1.83 10.04
N SER A 136 -8.66 -2.79 10.81
CA SER A 136 -7.44 -2.62 11.61
C SER A 136 -6.27 -2.21 10.73
N TRP A 137 -6.09 -2.91 9.60
CA TRP A 137 -5.06 -2.62 8.62
C TRP A 137 -5.24 -1.24 7.98
N LYS A 138 -6.45 -0.86 7.53
CA LYS A 138 -6.78 0.46 6.96
C LYS A 138 -6.37 1.59 7.89
N TYR A 139 -6.68 1.48 9.19
CA TYR A 139 -6.35 2.51 10.16
C TYR A 139 -4.85 2.58 10.47
N SER A 140 -4.18 1.44 10.70
CA SER A 140 -2.74 1.44 10.96
C SER A 140 -1.94 1.88 9.73
N HIS A 141 -2.33 1.42 8.55
CA HIS A 141 -1.73 1.78 7.27
C HIS A 141 -1.91 3.27 6.94
N GLY A 142 -3.11 3.80 7.18
CA GLY A 142 -3.37 5.24 7.05
C GLY A 142 -2.53 6.09 8.02
N LYS A 143 -2.17 5.58 9.21
CA LYS A 143 -1.23 6.26 10.11
C LYS A 143 0.19 6.21 9.56
N HIS A 144 0.64 5.04 9.08
CA HIS A 144 1.94 4.87 8.45
C HIS A 144 2.13 5.85 7.29
N HIS A 145 1.22 5.89 6.30
CA HIS A 145 1.35 6.80 5.15
C HIS A 145 1.33 8.29 5.49
N LYS A 146 0.68 8.68 6.60
CA LYS A 146 0.69 10.07 7.08
C LYS A 146 2.00 10.48 7.75
N ALA A 147 2.83 9.51 8.13
CA ALA A 147 4.00 9.71 8.97
C ALA A 147 5.18 8.82 8.55
N THR A 148 5.26 8.41 7.28
CA THR A 148 6.27 7.45 6.81
C THR A 148 7.67 7.93 7.16
N GLY A 149 8.43 7.09 7.87
CA GLY A 149 9.80 7.38 8.30
C GLY A 149 9.92 8.39 9.44
N HIS A 150 8.81 8.85 10.03
CA HIS A 150 8.85 9.75 11.18
C HIS A 150 9.20 8.98 12.46
N LEU A 151 10.23 9.44 13.17
CA LEU A 151 10.84 8.79 14.36
C LEU A 151 9.89 8.46 15.53
N THR A 152 8.69 9.02 15.57
CA THR A 152 7.75 8.92 16.70
C THR A 152 6.30 8.71 16.28
N ARG A 153 6.02 8.78 14.97
CA ARG A 153 4.65 8.78 14.44
C ARG A 153 4.42 7.66 13.43
N ASP A 154 5.49 7.17 12.80
CA ASP A 154 5.40 5.93 12.04
C ASP A 154 5.18 4.75 13.00
N MET A 155 4.26 3.87 12.64
CA MET A 155 3.90 2.69 13.42
C MET A 155 4.53 1.40 12.85
N VAL A 156 5.06 1.46 11.62
CA VAL A 156 5.54 0.28 10.87
C VAL A 156 7.07 0.21 10.90
N PHE A 157 7.73 1.32 10.60
CA PHE A 157 9.19 1.40 10.62
C PHE A 157 9.64 2.69 11.31
N VAL A 158 10.34 2.53 12.43
CA VAL A 158 10.96 3.64 13.15
C VAL A 158 12.48 3.55 12.95
N PRO A 159 13.09 4.47 12.16
CA PRO A 159 14.53 4.46 12.00
C PRO A 159 15.22 4.74 13.35
N PRO A 160 16.42 4.17 13.60
CA PRO A 160 17.18 4.52 14.79
C PRO A 160 17.56 6.00 14.78
N THR A 161 17.67 6.60 15.97
CA THR A 161 18.30 7.92 16.08
C THR A 161 19.79 7.83 15.71
N VAL A 162 20.44 8.98 15.53
CA VAL A 162 21.88 9.04 15.24
C VAL A 162 22.69 8.37 16.34
N GLU A 163 22.30 8.57 17.59
CA GLU A 163 22.91 7.98 18.79
C GLU A 163 22.76 6.46 18.77
N GLN A 164 21.52 5.96 18.61
CA GLN A 164 21.23 4.52 18.54
C GLN A 164 21.96 3.83 17.37
N PHE A 165 22.09 4.50 16.23
CA PHE A 165 22.81 3.97 15.08
C PHE A 165 24.32 3.84 15.35
N LYS A 166 24.93 4.84 16.02
CA LYS A 166 26.34 4.81 16.41
C LYS A 166 26.61 3.73 17.46
N GLU A 167 25.74 3.58 18.46
CA GLU A 167 25.86 2.52 19.48
C GLU A 167 25.83 1.12 18.88
N ARG A 168 24.97 0.84 17.89
CA ARG A 168 24.87 -0.49 17.26
C ARG A 168 26.07 -0.87 16.39
N ARG A 169 26.94 0.08 16.05
CA ARG A 169 28.08 -0.13 15.15
C ARG A 169 29.44 -0.11 15.84
N ASN A 170 29.48 0.32 17.11
CA ASN A 170 30.65 0.19 17.97
C ASN A 170 30.61 -1.16 18.68
#